data_AF-A0A443S2X9-F1
#
_entry.id   AF-A0A443S2X9-F1
#
_cell.length_a   1.000
_cell.length_b   1.000
_cell.length_c   1.000
_cell.angle_alpha   90.00
_cell.angle_beta   90.00
_cell.angle_gamma   90.00
#
_symmetry.space_group_name_H-M   'P 1'
#
loop_
_entity.id
_entity.type
_entity.pdbx_description
1 polymer ?
#
loop_
_entity_poly.entity_id
_entity_poly.type
_entity_poly.pdbx_seq_one_letter_code
_entity_poly.pdbx_strand_id
1 'polypeptide(L)'
;MYKIKARFEVLNFETDAFVDLKCAEIESKIKIAIEEKCKNVGVLLMYIMSHGEDATGRSYITDVDENIIFVDSIMEMFSDQNAPNLKGKRLIFMNACRGSKNEYCKFFTNTDYFRANISSGEKYELFQIY
;
A
#
# COMPACT_ATOMS: atom_id res chain seq x y z
N MET A 1 3.79 -12.05 6.85
CA MET A 1 2.54 -12.46 6.15
C MET A 1 1.45 -12.97 7.09
N TYR A 2 1.69 -14.00 7.92
CA TYR A 2 0.68 -14.69 8.74
C TYR A 2 -0.14 -13.78 9.68
N LYS A 3 0.49 -12.73 10.24
CA LYS A 3 -0.20 -11.78 11.13
C LYS A 3 -1.24 -10.94 10.39
N ILE A 4 -0.97 -10.50 9.16
CA ILE A 4 -1.87 -9.65 8.39
C ILE A 4 -3.11 -10.43 7.96
N LYS A 5 -2.91 -11.65 7.43
CA LYS A 5 -4.00 -12.57 7.04
C LYS A 5 -4.95 -12.83 8.22
N ALA A 6 -4.40 -13.25 9.36
CA ALA A 6 -5.20 -13.51 10.55
C ALA A 6 -6.00 -12.29 11.04
N ARG A 7 -5.45 -11.07 10.89
CA ARG A 7 -6.17 -9.83 11.26
C ARG A 7 -7.33 -9.55 10.31
N PHE A 8 -7.18 -9.75 9.02
CA PHE A 8 -8.27 -9.55 8.06
C PHE A 8 -9.36 -10.61 8.18
N GLU A 9 -9.00 -11.87 8.47
CA GLU A 9 -9.98 -12.92 8.76
C GLU A 9 -10.83 -12.61 9.99
N VAL A 10 -10.24 -12.06 11.06
CA VAL A 10 -10.98 -11.58 12.24
C VAL A 10 -11.94 -10.42 11.91
N LEU A 11 -11.62 -9.64 10.87
CA LEU A 11 -12.48 -8.58 10.35
C LEU A 11 -13.50 -9.09 9.31
N ASN A 12 -13.68 -10.42 9.19
CA ASN A 12 -14.58 -11.11 8.26
C ASN A 12 -14.25 -10.90 6.78
N PHE A 13 -12.99 -10.67 6.42
CA PHE A 13 -12.54 -10.74 5.04
C PHE A 13 -12.24 -12.18 4.63
N GLU A 14 -12.74 -12.59 3.47
CA GLU A 14 -12.21 -13.75 2.76
C GLU A 14 -10.81 -13.40 2.23
N THR A 15 -9.78 -14.09 2.73
CA THR A 15 -8.39 -13.67 2.52
C THR A 15 -7.57 -14.73 1.78
N ASP A 16 -7.05 -14.37 0.61
CA ASP A 16 -5.99 -15.11 -0.07
C ASP A 16 -4.62 -14.53 0.28
N ALA A 17 -3.60 -15.39 0.32
CA ALA A 17 -2.22 -14.97 0.48
C ALA A 17 -1.34 -15.70 -0.53
N PHE A 18 -0.48 -14.93 -1.18
CA PHE A 18 0.44 -15.42 -2.20
C PHE A 18 1.86 -14.98 -1.83
N VAL A 19 2.84 -15.81 -2.18
CA VAL A 19 4.26 -15.61 -1.85
C VAL A 19 5.06 -15.79 -3.13
N ASP A 20 6.12 -15.00 -3.30
CA ASP A 20 7.10 -15.12 -4.38
C ASP A 20 6.47 -15.14 -5.79
N LEU A 21 5.55 -14.22 -6.04
CA LEU A 21 4.90 -14.07 -7.35
C LEU A 21 5.80 -13.32 -8.33
N LYS A 22 5.75 -13.72 -9.60
CA LYS A 22 6.27 -12.96 -10.76
C LYS A 22 5.29 -11.87 -11.19
N CYS A 23 5.75 -10.88 -11.97
CA CYS A 23 4.92 -9.78 -12.45
C CYS A 23 3.60 -10.23 -13.09
N ALA A 24 3.68 -11.18 -14.03
CA ALA A 24 2.50 -11.69 -14.73
C ALA A 24 1.51 -12.40 -13.79
N GLU A 25 2.01 -13.04 -12.73
CA GLU A 25 1.17 -13.69 -11.73
C GLU A 25 0.49 -12.65 -10.84
N ILE A 26 1.19 -11.59 -10.44
CA ILE A 26 0.60 -10.46 -9.70
C ILE A 26 -0.57 -9.87 -10.49
N GLU A 27 -0.34 -9.51 -11.76
CA GLU A 27 -1.40 -8.97 -12.63
C GLU A 27 -2.56 -9.96 -12.80
N SER A 28 -2.26 -11.25 -13.01
CA SER A 28 -3.28 -12.28 -13.14
C SER A 28 -4.13 -12.41 -11.87
N LYS A 29 -3.51 -12.43 -10.69
CA LYS A 29 -4.23 -12.50 -9.41
C LYS A 29 -5.12 -11.28 -9.17
N ILE A 30 -4.64 -10.09 -9.54
CA ILE A 30 -5.45 -8.87 -9.47
C ILE A 30 -6.69 -8.97 -10.37
N LYS A 31 -6.51 -9.39 -11.63
CA LYS A 31 -7.64 -9.56 -12.57
C LYS A 31 -8.66 -10.58 -12.05
N ILE A 32 -8.21 -11.74 -11.61
CA ILE A 32 -9.07 -12.78 -11.03
C ILE A 32 -9.82 -12.23 -9.81
N ALA A 33 -9.15 -11.49 -8.92
CA ALA A 33 -9.81 -10.89 -7.76
C ALA A 33 -10.92 -9.92 -8.17
N ILE A 34 -10.67 -9.05 -9.16
CA ILE A 34 -11.65 -8.07 -9.67
C ILE A 34 -12.83 -8.78 -10.34
N GLU A 35 -12.56 -9.73 -11.22
CA GLU A 35 -13.55 -10.34 -12.11
C GLU A 35 -14.38 -11.43 -11.43
N GLU A 36 -13.80 -12.18 -10.50
CA GLU A 36 -14.44 -13.36 -9.92
C GLU A 36 -14.84 -13.14 -8.46
N LYS A 37 -13.93 -12.60 -7.65
CA LYS A 37 -14.13 -12.51 -6.20
C LYS A 37 -14.87 -11.24 -5.76
N CYS A 38 -14.66 -10.14 -6.48
CA CYS A 38 -15.13 -8.81 -6.05
C CYS A 38 -16.46 -8.36 -6.66
N LYS A 39 -17.21 -9.25 -7.33
CA LYS A 39 -18.48 -8.89 -7.99
C LYS A 39 -19.54 -8.34 -7.02
N ASN A 40 -19.62 -8.93 -5.82
CA ASN A 40 -20.66 -8.61 -4.82
C ASN A 40 -20.07 -8.28 -3.44
N VAL A 41 -18.89 -7.64 -3.40
CA VAL A 41 -18.22 -7.30 -2.13
C VAL A 41 -18.47 -5.84 -1.73
N GLY A 42 -18.48 -5.59 -0.42
CA GLY A 42 -18.60 -4.24 0.12
C GLY A 42 -17.32 -3.40 -0.04
N VAL A 43 -16.16 -4.06 0.02
CA VAL A 43 -14.83 -3.44 -0.11
C VAL A 43 -13.80 -4.49 -0.52
N LEU A 44 -12.87 -4.12 -1.41
CA LEU A 44 -11.63 -4.85 -1.65
C LEU A 44 -10.52 -4.27 -0.77
N LEU A 45 -9.75 -5.15 -0.12
CA LEU A 45 -8.50 -4.79 0.51
C LEU A 45 -7.36 -5.57 -0.14
N MET A 46 -6.36 -4.86 -0.66
CA MET A 46 -5.15 -5.45 -1.22
C MET A 46 -3.93 -4.98 -0.43
N TYR A 47 -3.07 -5.92 -0.03
CA TYR A 47 -1.84 -5.63 0.70
C TYR A 47 -0.65 -6.23 -0.06
N ILE A 48 0.25 -5.37 -0.53
CA ILE A 48 1.46 -5.77 -1.26
C ILE A 48 2.67 -5.56 -0.37
N MET A 49 3.50 -6.59 -0.23
CA MET A 49 4.80 -6.54 0.45
C MET A 49 5.88 -6.88 -0.56
N SER A 50 6.69 -5.91 -0.94
CA SER A 50 7.81 -6.16 -1.86
C SER A 50 8.93 -5.14 -1.68
N HIS A 51 10.06 -5.35 -2.36
CA HIS A 51 10.97 -4.26 -2.64
C HIS A 51 10.33 -3.27 -3.62
N GLY A 52 10.88 -2.07 -3.64
CA GLY A 52 10.44 -1.01 -4.51
C GLY A 52 11.36 0.18 -4.43
N GLU A 53 11.17 1.11 -5.34
CA GLU A 53 11.90 2.37 -5.37
C GLU A 53 11.07 3.45 -6.06
N ASP A 54 11.45 4.70 -5.86
CA ASP A 54 10.98 5.82 -6.67
C ASP A 54 12.09 6.19 -7.66
N ALA A 55 11.92 5.81 -8.93
CA ALA A 55 12.85 6.14 -9.99
C ALA A 55 12.20 7.16 -10.92
N THR A 56 12.89 8.28 -11.16
CA THR A 56 12.48 9.29 -12.15
C THR A 56 11.06 9.84 -11.96
N GLY A 57 10.59 9.91 -10.70
CA GLY A 57 9.25 10.42 -10.35
C GLY A 57 8.13 9.39 -10.49
N ARG A 58 8.47 8.10 -10.65
CA ARG A 58 7.52 7.00 -10.66
C ARG A 58 7.93 5.95 -9.65
N SER A 59 7.00 5.64 -8.74
CA SER A 59 7.18 4.55 -7.79
C SER A 59 6.92 3.21 -8.48
N TYR A 60 7.72 2.20 -8.13
CA TYR A 60 7.54 0.82 -8.58
C TYR A 60 7.81 -0.17 -7.45
N ILE A 61 7.28 -1.38 -7.63
CA ILE A 61 7.64 -2.57 -6.85
C ILE A 61 8.38 -3.55 -7.74
N THR A 62 9.12 -4.47 -7.13
CA THR A 62 9.71 -5.59 -7.87
C THR A 62 8.97 -6.91 -7.61
N ASP A 63 9.10 -7.86 -8.52
CA ASP A 63 8.70 -9.24 -8.30
C ASP A 63 9.84 -10.08 -7.70
N VAL A 64 9.63 -11.40 -7.59
CA VAL A 64 10.65 -12.35 -7.07
C VAL A 64 11.93 -12.40 -7.91
N ASP A 65 11.84 -12.07 -9.20
CA ASP A 65 12.95 -12.09 -10.16
C ASP A 65 13.52 -10.67 -10.38
N GLU A 66 13.22 -9.72 -9.48
CA GLU A 66 13.62 -8.30 -9.55
C GLU A 66 13.05 -7.51 -10.76
N ASN A 67 12.03 -8.05 -11.44
CA ASN A 67 11.36 -7.34 -12.53
C ASN A 67 10.45 -6.23 -11.97
N ILE A 68 10.35 -5.13 -12.71
CA ILE A 68 9.66 -3.91 -12.27
C ILE A 68 8.18 -3.93 -12.64
N ILE A 69 7.32 -3.53 -11.68
CA ILE A 69 5.92 -3.17 -11.90
C ILE A 69 5.68 -1.77 -11.35
N PHE A 70 5.25 -0.85 -12.23
CA PHE A 70 4.92 0.50 -11.80
C PHE A 70 3.64 0.52 -10.96
N VAL A 71 3.65 1.33 -9.90
CA VAL A 71 2.47 1.49 -9.04
C VAL A 71 1.29 2.04 -9.83
N ASP A 72 1.51 2.98 -10.75
CA ASP A 72 0.45 3.53 -11.60
C ASP A 72 -0.23 2.45 -12.44
N SER A 73 0.54 1.46 -12.93
CA SER A 73 0.00 0.35 -13.72
C SER A 73 -0.92 -0.53 -12.87
N ILE A 74 -0.54 -0.80 -11.61
CA ILE A 74 -1.39 -1.51 -10.65
C ILE A 74 -2.66 -0.69 -10.38
N MET A 75 -2.52 0.61 -10.14
CA MET A 75 -3.67 1.48 -9.85
C MET A 75 -4.63 1.61 -11.04
N GLU A 76 -4.11 1.59 -12.27
CA GLU A 76 -4.92 1.61 -13.50
C GLU A 76 -5.80 0.37 -13.63
N MET A 77 -5.34 -0.81 -13.17
CA MET A 77 -6.20 -2.02 -13.13
C MET A 77 -7.46 -1.83 -12.28
N PHE A 78 -7.41 -0.89 -11.32
CA PHE A 78 -8.53 -0.51 -10.47
C PHE A 78 -9.22 0.80 -10.90
N SER A 79 -8.96 1.30 -12.11
CA SER A 79 -9.66 2.47 -12.63
C SER A 79 -11.17 2.19 -12.72
N ASP A 80 -11.99 3.24 -12.72
CA ASP A 80 -13.45 3.10 -12.79
C ASP A 80 -13.91 2.37 -14.07
N GLN A 81 -13.09 2.36 -15.11
CA GLN A 81 -13.33 1.64 -16.36
C GLN A 81 -13.00 0.14 -16.21
N ASN A 82 -11.87 -0.19 -15.57
CA ASN A 82 -11.38 -1.57 -15.47
C ASN A 82 -12.03 -2.34 -14.30
N ALA A 83 -12.41 -1.65 -13.22
CA ALA A 83 -13.02 -2.23 -12.04
C ALA A 83 -14.27 -1.45 -11.56
N PRO A 84 -15.32 -1.33 -12.39
CA PRO A 84 -16.50 -0.51 -12.07
C PRO A 84 -17.19 -0.92 -10.77
N ASN A 85 -17.18 -2.22 -10.43
CA ASN A 85 -17.77 -2.76 -9.20
C ASN A 85 -17.06 -2.29 -7.92
N LEU A 86 -15.82 -1.82 -8.04
CA LEU A 86 -14.97 -1.39 -6.93
C LEU A 86 -14.83 0.14 -6.83
N LYS A 87 -15.66 0.90 -7.57
CA LYS A 87 -15.67 2.36 -7.50
C LYS A 87 -15.97 2.83 -6.08
N GLY A 88 -15.00 3.51 -5.46
CA GLY A 88 -15.07 3.99 -4.08
C GLY A 88 -15.01 2.90 -3.00
N LYS A 89 -14.70 1.65 -3.36
CA LYS A 89 -14.78 0.47 -2.46
C LYS A 89 -13.46 -0.30 -2.43
N ARG A 90 -12.32 0.38 -2.41
CA ARG A 90 -11.01 -0.25 -2.41
C ARG A 90 -10.02 0.42 -1.46
N LEU A 91 -9.24 -0.40 -0.76
CA LEU A 91 -8.11 0.02 0.07
C LEU A 91 -6.88 -0.76 -0.39
N ILE A 92 -5.83 -0.04 -0.79
CA ILE A 92 -4.58 -0.64 -1.28
C ILE A 92 -3.46 -0.17 -0.36
N PHE A 93 -2.79 -1.13 0.28
CA PHE A 93 -1.62 -0.91 1.10
C PHE A 93 -0.41 -1.48 0.39
N MET A 94 0.63 -0.68 0.25
CA MET A 94 1.87 -1.08 -0.41
C MET A 94 3.04 -0.83 0.54
N ASN A 95 3.57 -1.91 1.10
CA ASN A 95 4.77 -1.89 1.92
C ASN A 95 5.95 -2.19 0.99
N ALA A 96 6.58 -1.11 0.52
CA ALA A 96 7.77 -1.14 -0.30
C ALA A 96 8.60 0.12 -0.05
N CYS A 97 9.91 0.02 -0.28
CA CYS A 97 10.78 1.19 -0.28
C CYS A 97 10.36 2.16 -1.41
N ARG A 98 10.66 3.46 -1.24
CA ARG A 98 10.36 4.52 -2.22
C ARG A 98 11.59 5.36 -2.53
N GLY A 99 12.75 4.68 -2.58
CA GLY A 99 14.06 5.29 -2.71
C GLY A 99 14.96 4.99 -1.52
N SER A 100 16.21 5.35 -1.68
CA SER A 100 17.31 5.10 -0.73
C SER A 100 17.53 6.25 0.27
N LYS A 101 16.73 7.32 0.20
CA LYS A 101 16.87 8.47 1.10
C LYS A 101 16.34 8.12 2.49
N ASN A 102 17.25 8.02 3.45
CA ASN A 102 16.88 7.93 4.86
C ASN A 102 16.38 9.30 5.35
N GLU A 103 15.19 9.33 5.92
CA GLU A 103 14.68 10.48 6.66
C GLU A 103 15.22 10.43 8.09
N TYR A 104 16.16 11.32 8.40
CA TYR A 104 16.66 11.47 9.76
C TYR A 104 15.85 12.52 10.50
N CYS A 105 15.32 12.17 11.68
CA CYS A 105 14.77 13.17 12.60
C CYS A 105 15.93 14.05 13.08
N LYS A 106 15.91 15.33 12.70
CA LYS A 106 16.80 16.32 13.30
C LYS A 106 16.26 16.61 14.70
N PHE A 107 16.90 16.03 15.72
CA PHE A 107 16.66 16.45 17.10
C PHE A 107 17.16 17.89 17.22
N PHE A 108 16.23 18.85 17.29
CA PHE A 108 16.58 20.24 17.59
C PHE A 108 17.08 20.29 19.04
N THR A 109 18.36 20.55 19.23
CA THR A 109 18.93 20.80 20.56
C THR A 109 18.45 22.16 21.04
N ASN A 110 17.46 22.16 21.94
CA ASN A 110 17.06 23.13 22.97
C ASN A 110 17.34 24.66 22.90
N THR A 111 17.72 25.26 21.77
CA THR A 111 17.86 26.73 21.67
C THR A 111 17.01 27.41 20.62
N ASP A 112 16.35 26.65 19.73
CA ASP A 112 15.41 27.23 18.77
C ASP A 112 13.99 26.75 19.07
N TYR A 113 13.29 27.53 19.89
CA TYR A 113 11.84 27.41 20.06
C TYR A 113 11.18 27.44 18.68
N PHE A 114 10.57 26.33 18.29
CA PHE A 114 9.56 26.28 17.24
C PHE A 114 8.45 27.27 17.59
N ARG A 115 8.45 28.45 16.95
CA ARG A 115 7.21 29.20 16.73
C ARG A 115 6.47 28.55 15.57
N ALA A 116 5.92 27.37 15.82
CA ALA A 116 4.72 26.97 15.10
C ALA A 116 3.61 27.89 15.61
N ASN A 117 3.02 28.71 14.73
CA ASN A 117 1.76 29.37 15.01
C ASN A 117 0.68 28.29 15.10
N ILE A 118 0.56 27.67 16.28
CA ILE A 118 -0.45 26.67 16.57
C ILE A 118 -1.68 27.42 17.06
N SER A 119 -2.59 27.73 16.15
CA SER A 119 -3.97 28.01 16.53
C SER A 119 -4.62 26.71 16.99
N SER A 120 -5.20 26.75 18.20
CA SER A 120 -6.07 25.75 18.84
C SER A 120 -5.48 24.36 19.14
N GLY A 121 -4.96 24.21 20.37
CA GLY A 121 -5.48 23.24 21.35
C GLY A 121 -5.40 21.73 21.12
N GLU A 122 -4.94 21.25 19.96
CA GLU A 122 -4.90 19.81 19.69
C GLU A 122 -3.58 19.17 20.14
N LYS A 123 -3.70 18.09 20.92
CA LYS A 123 -2.60 17.17 21.25
C LYS A 123 -2.46 16.16 20.12
N TYR A 124 -1.25 15.99 19.60
CA TYR A 124 -0.93 14.93 18.64
C TYR A 124 -0.03 13.89 19.31
N GLU A 125 -0.45 12.63 19.27
CA GLU A 125 0.37 11.47 19.65
C GLU A 125 0.99 10.86 18.39
N LEU A 126 2.30 10.66 18.41
CA LEU A 126 3.05 10.01 17.34
C LEU A 126 3.07 8.49 17.60
N PHE A 127 2.34 7.72 16.80
CA PHE A 127 2.42 6.26 16.82
C PHE A 127 3.32 5.77 15.68
N GLN A 128 4.47 5.18 16.04
CA GLN A 128 5.33 4.45 15.11
C GLN A 128 5.11 2.95 15.32
N ILE A 129 4.67 2.24 14.28
CA ILE A 129 4.48 0.78 14.30
C ILE A 129 5.57 0.16 13.40
N TYR A 130 6.33 -0.79 13.95
CA TYR A 130 7.35 -1.60 13.26
C TYR A 130 6.74 -2.69 12.38
#